data_AF-A0A662BQN9-F1
#
_entry.id   AF-A0A662BQN9-F1
#
_cell.length_a   1.000
_cell.length_b   1.000
_cell.length_c   1.000
_cell.angle_alpha   90.00
_cell.angle_beta   90.00
_cell.angle_gamma   90.00
#
_symmetry.space_group_name_H-M   'P 1'
#
loop_
_entity.id
_entity.type
_entity.pdbx_description
1 polymer ?
#
loop_
_entity_poly.entity_id
_entity_poly.type
_entity_poly.pdbx_seq_one_letter_code
_entity_poly.pdbx_strand_id
1 'polypeptide(L)'
;MYYNDIFAFMIFVYTPQPTPRIRYVFKLIIAGLLKDEVEFTSRPEEFDAYEGPKINYSKDPGHGELFMEAHGLLNEKDIQTQELNFIEDADPLAFFPVYNKSSAMNFDAFAASFYLVTRYEEYLPFVRDEYGRFQARESIAWKMDFLDKPLVNMWAEKIAELIKEKWPSWSPGRKEYRFVPTIDINAAWKYKRKGFFRTSAAVADTLLNGNLKQTIERIKVVNASRPDPFDTYEEQLSIHKEYDLQTIYFILFAEYDNNDRNIPVNNRHFITLIKGLADYCRIGIHTSYASLKANDKLDQEFARLSAVLNKDVNMTRQHFHVLNMPVTYRNFVNRDVENDYSMGYAVIPGFRAGICDPFYFYDLDFEVETNMMVWPYAIVDKAMELGYDLERTFKPIIERVKALNGTLITLWNNESLKKDLSASAGLNDYEAMIRMALP
;
A
#
# COMPACT_ATOMS: atom_id res chain seq x y z
N MET A 1 9.91 -39.03 -24.94
CA MET A 1 11.09 -38.14 -24.91
C MET A 1 10.59 -36.77 -25.33
N TYR A 2 10.39 -35.77 -24.48
CA TYR A 2 10.77 -35.54 -23.09
C TYR A 2 9.55 -34.95 -22.36
N TYR A 3 9.07 -35.61 -21.31
CA TYR A 3 8.37 -34.90 -20.24
C TYR A 3 9.47 -34.20 -19.45
N ASN A 4 9.64 -32.90 -19.63
CA ASN A 4 10.33 -32.10 -18.63
C ASN A 4 9.33 -31.95 -17.48
N ASP A 5 9.33 -32.93 -16.58
CA ASP A 5 8.81 -32.74 -15.23
C ASP A 5 9.69 -31.65 -14.61
N ILE A 6 9.24 -30.41 -14.73
CA ILE A 6 9.66 -29.34 -13.85
C ILE A 6 9.07 -29.76 -12.50
N PHE A 7 9.86 -30.45 -11.68
CA PHE A 7 9.58 -30.52 -10.27
C PHE A 7 9.49 -29.08 -9.80
N ALA A 8 8.27 -28.58 -9.59
CA ALA A 8 8.07 -27.38 -8.78
C ALA A 8 8.65 -27.75 -7.42
N PHE A 9 9.80 -27.17 -7.08
CA PHE A 9 10.50 -27.49 -5.84
C PHE A 9 9.76 -26.81 -4.69
N MET A 10 8.83 -27.51 -4.06
CA MET A 10 8.18 -27.03 -2.84
C MET A 10 9.19 -26.84 -1.70
N ILE A 11 9.16 -25.70 -1.01
CA ILE A 11 9.99 -25.48 0.17
C ILE A 11 9.31 -26.12 1.39
N PHE A 12 10.00 -27.07 2.02
CA PHE A 12 9.47 -27.79 3.17
C PHE A 12 9.94 -27.18 4.49
N VAL A 13 9.00 -26.81 5.37
CA VAL A 13 9.30 -26.08 6.60
C VAL A 13 8.98 -26.95 7.81
N TYR A 14 10.01 -27.29 8.59
CA TYR A 14 9.79 -27.87 9.90
C TYR A 14 9.54 -26.78 10.93
N THR A 15 8.46 -26.92 11.68
CA THR A 15 8.21 -26.13 12.89
C THR A 15 7.42 -26.96 13.90
N PRO A 16 7.80 -26.97 15.19
CA PRO A 16 7.09 -27.78 16.20
C PRO A 16 5.60 -27.47 16.31
N GLN A 17 5.22 -26.21 16.05
CA GLN A 17 3.84 -25.76 16.13
C GLN A 17 3.56 -24.75 15.02
N PRO A 18 2.95 -25.16 13.88
CA PRO A 18 2.66 -24.28 12.75
C PRO A 18 1.43 -23.39 13.04
N THR A 19 1.63 -22.31 13.78
CA THR A 19 0.60 -21.33 14.14
C THR A 19 0.07 -20.57 12.91
N PRO A 20 -1.11 -19.92 13.01
CA PRO A 20 -1.60 -19.04 11.94
C PRO A 20 -0.60 -17.95 11.52
N ARG A 21 0.10 -17.33 12.47
CA ARG A 21 1.15 -16.32 12.20
C ARG A 21 2.30 -16.87 11.37
N ILE A 22 2.80 -18.07 11.72
CA ILE A 22 3.86 -18.76 10.97
C ILE A 22 3.38 -19.06 9.55
N ARG A 23 2.21 -19.68 9.41
CA ARG A 23 1.67 -20.03 8.08
C ARG A 23 1.50 -18.81 7.19
N TYR A 24 0.97 -17.73 7.74
CA TYR A 24 0.77 -16.47 7.02
C TYR A 24 2.09 -15.88 6.52
N VAL A 25 3.08 -15.68 7.41
CA VAL A 25 4.31 -14.97 6.99
C VAL A 25 5.21 -15.81 6.09
N PHE A 26 5.25 -17.13 6.29
CA PHE A 26 5.96 -18.01 5.37
C PHE A 26 5.28 -18.07 4.01
N LYS A 27 3.94 -18.10 3.94
CA LYS A 27 3.20 -17.98 2.67
C LYS A 27 3.48 -16.64 1.99
N LEU A 28 3.51 -15.53 2.74
CA LEU A 28 3.85 -14.22 2.21
C LEU A 28 5.26 -14.22 1.59
N ILE A 29 6.26 -14.69 2.32
CA ILE A 29 7.65 -14.66 1.84
C ILE A 29 7.85 -15.67 0.72
N ILE A 30 7.52 -16.95 0.92
CA ILE A 30 7.83 -18.01 -0.04
C ILE A 30 6.90 -17.95 -1.25
N ALA A 31 5.58 -17.99 -1.05
CA ALA A 31 4.63 -17.98 -2.16
C ALA A 31 4.41 -16.58 -2.73
N GLY A 32 4.36 -15.56 -1.88
CA GLY A 32 4.17 -14.17 -2.31
C GLY A 32 5.40 -13.58 -2.99
N LEU A 33 6.55 -13.59 -2.31
CA LEU A 33 7.75 -12.87 -2.77
C LEU A 33 8.71 -13.76 -3.56
N LEU A 34 8.97 -15.00 -3.12
CA LEU A 34 9.87 -15.93 -3.83
C LEU A 34 9.18 -16.71 -4.95
N LYS A 35 7.85 -16.58 -5.07
CA LYS A 35 7.01 -17.23 -6.08
C LYS A 35 7.19 -18.76 -6.10
N ASP A 36 7.20 -19.37 -4.92
CA ASP A 36 7.35 -20.81 -4.73
C ASP A 36 6.32 -21.40 -3.76
N GLU A 37 6.17 -22.72 -3.71
CA GLU A 37 5.24 -23.39 -2.80
C GLU A 37 5.87 -23.61 -1.43
N VAL A 38 5.03 -23.60 -0.38
CA VAL A 38 5.45 -23.89 1.00
C VAL A 38 4.54 -24.94 1.62
N GLU A 39 5.16 -25.96 2.21
CA GLU A 39 4.48 -26.97 3.02
C GLU A 39 5.14 -27.06 4.40
N PHE A 40 4.35 -27.39 5.42
CA PHE A 40 4.79 -27.44 6.81
C PHE A 40 4.69 -28.86 7.36
N THR A 41 5.69 -29.25 8.16
CA THR A 41 5.60 -30.43 9.02
C THR A 41 5.99 -30.10 10.45
N SER A 42 5.40 -30.83 11.40
CA SER A 42 5.81 -30.83 12.81
C SER A 42 6.51 -32.14 13.20
N ARG A 43 6.83 -32.98 12.22
CA ARG A 43 7.44 -34.30 12.39
C ARG A 43 8.88 -34.27 11.89
N PRO A 44 9.87 -34.32 12.79
CA PRO A 44 11.26 -34.28 12.39
C PRO A 44 11.65 -35.40 11.41
N GLU A 45 11.07 -36.59 11.55
CA GLU A 45 11.31 -37.72 10.65
C GLU A 45 10.88 -37.47 9.20
N GLU A 46 9.78 -36.74 8.98
CA GLU A 46 9.35 -36.34 7.63
C GLU A 46 10.27 -35.27 7.06
N PHE A 47 10.70 -34.32 7.90
CA PHE A 47 11.60 -33.25 7.50
C PHE A 47 13.01 -33.75 7.16
N ASP A 48 13.54 -34.66 7.96
CA ASP A 48 14.86 -35.24 7.75
C ASP A 48 14.90 -36.10 6.47
N ALA A 49 13.80 -36.81 6.17
CA ALA A 49 13.65 -37.61 4.95
C ALA A 49 13.47 -36.79 3.66
N TYR A 50 13.07 -35.51 3.74
CA TYR A 50 12.88 -34.66 2.57
C TYR A 50 14.23 -34.23 1.95
N GLU A 51 14.45 -34.45 0.65
CA GLU A 51 15.73 -34.15 -0.02
C GLU A 51 15.78 -32.77 -0.69
N GLY A 52 14.64 -32.09 -0.84
CA GLY A 52 14.54 -30.78 -1.48
C GLY A 52 14.83 -29.59 -0.55
N PRO A 53 14.65 -28.35 -1.06
CA PRO A 53 14.76 -27.12 -0.27
C PRO A 53 13.93 -27.18 1.01
N LYS A 54 14.58 -27.04 2.16
CA LYS A 54 13.90 -27.15 3.46
C LYS A 54 14.45 -26.22 4.52
N ILE A 55 13.58 -25.70 5.38
CA ILE A 55 13.92 -24.75 6.45
C ILE A 55 13.49 -25.34 7.79
N ASN A 56 14.41 -25.44 8.74
CA ASN A 56 14.06 -25.69 10.13
C ASN A 56 13.81 -24.33 10.82
N TYR A 57 12.55 -24.04 11.09
CA TYR A 57 12.12 -22.86 11.84
C TYR A 57 11.66 -23.27 13.24
N SER A 58 12.61 -23.27 14.18
CA SER A 58 12.38 -23.70 15.56
C SER A 58 13.41 -23.09 16.52
N LYS A 59 13.42 -23.53 17.78
CA LYS A 59 14.48 -23.18 18.75
C LYS A 59 15.66 -24.15 18.72
N ASP A 60 15.53 -25.29 18.04
CA ASP A 60 16.50 -26.38 18.05
C ASP A 60 17.16 -26.56 16.68
N PRO A 61 18.50 -26.41 16.55
CA PRO A 61 19.23 -26.62 15.30
C PRO A 61 19.36 -28.10 14.91
N GLY A 62 18.86 -29.04 15.71
CA GLY A 62 19.08 -30.48 15.57
C GLY A 62 18.59 -31.13 14.27
N HIS A 63 17.88 -30.40 13.40
CA HIS A 63 17.31 -30.92 12.15
C HIS A 63 17.65 -30.03 10.94
N GLY A 64 17.98 -30.68 9.82
CA GLY A 64 18.16 -30.05 8.50
C GLY A 64 19.41 -29.19 8.29
N GLU A 65 19.54 -28.66 7.08
CA GLU A 65 20.76 -27.96 6.62
C GLU A 65 20.66 -26.43 6.66
N LEU A 66 19.44 -25.90 6.71
CA LEU A 66 19.13 -24.47 6.83
C LEU A 66 18.25 -24.24 8.07
N PHE A 67 18.92 -23.90 9.18
CA PHE A 67 18.27 -23.57 10.45
C PHE A 67 18.06 -22.06 10.57
N MET A 68 16.84 -21.66 10.90
CA MET A 68 16.47 -20.28 11.21
C MET A 68 15.83 -20.26 12.60
N GLU A 69 16.54 -19.69 13.57
CA GLU A 69 16.05 -19.67 14.95
C GLU A 69 14.78 -18.81 15.03
N ALA A 70 13.72 -19.37 15.63
CA ALA A 70 12.49 -18.64 15.89
C ALA A 70 12.68 -17.70 17.08
N HIS A 71 12.37 -16.41 16.96
CA HIS A 71 12.44 -15.45 18.06
C HIS A 71 11.39 -15.77 19.14
N GLY A 72 10.15 -15.97 18.71
CA GLY A 72 9.01 -16.34 19.58
C GLY A 72 7.71 -15.62 19.27
N LEU A 73 7.76 -14.44 18.62
CA LEU A 73 6.59 -13.61 18.31
C LEU A 73 5.51 -14.39 17.54
N LEU A 74 5.92 -15.26 16.61
CA LEU A 74 5.00 -16.03 15.79
C LEU A 74 4.30 -17.16 16.55
N ASN A 75 4.76 -17.50 17.75
CA ASN A 75 4.13 -18.48 18.65
C ASN A 75 3.15 -17.82 19.65
N GLU A 76 3.22 -16.50 19.79
CA GLU A 76 2.31 -15.74 20.66
C GLU A 76 0.90 -15.69 20.07
N LYS A 77 -0.10 -15.53 20.95
CA LYS A 77 -1.51 -15.28 20.58
C LYS A 77 -1.97 -13.88 20.98
N ASP A 78 -1.41 -13.35 22.05
CA ASP A 78 -1.76 -12.02 22.54
C ASP A 78 -1.04 -10.94 21.73
N ILE A 79 -1.61 -9.73 21.78
CA ILE A 79 -1.01 -8.52 21.23
C ILE A 79 -0.45 -7.73 22.41
N GLN A 80 0.87 -7.63 22.49
CA GLN A 80 1.57 -6.97 23.58
C GLN A 80 2.79 -6.22 23.06
N THR A 81 3.21 -5.20 23.79
CA THR A 81 4.40 -4.44 23.44
C THR A 81 5.61 -5.36 23.33
N GLN A 82 6.27 -5.29 22.18
CA GLN A 82 7.48 -6.06 21.88
C GLN A 82 8.71 -5.22 22.21
N GLU A 83 9.76 -5.86 22.75
CA GLU A 83 11.07 -5.23 22.92
C GLU A 83 11.82 -5.29 21.57
N LEU A 84 11.82 -4.17 20.85
CA LEU A 84 12.41 -4.09 19.52
C LEU A 84 13.90 -3.78 19.62
N ASN A 85 14.69 -4.82 19.84
CA ASN A 85 16.15 -4.75 19.83
C ASN A 85 16.66 -4.81 18.38
N PHE A 86 17.50 -3.86 18.01
CA PHE A 86 18.08 -3.73 16.67
C PHE A 86 19.45 -4.38 16.57
N ILE A 87 19.83 -4.74 15.35
CA ILE A 87 21.17 -5.20 15.02
C ILE A 87 21.84 -4.10 14.21
N GLU A 88 22.71 -3.31 14.86
CA GLU A 88 23.33 -2.12 14.26
C GLU A 88 24.12 -2.44 12.97
N ASP A 89 24.79 -3.59 12.93
CA ASP A 89 25.62 -4.00 11.79
C ASP A 89 24.88 -4.87 10.74
N ALA A 90 23.56 -5.01 10.85
CA ALA A 90 22.79 -5.77 9.86
C ALA A 90 22.53 -4.95 8.59
N ASP A 91 22.85 -5.52 7.43
CA ASP A 91 22.51 -4.95 6.11
C ASP A 91 21.76 -5.98 5.24
N PRO A 92 20.44 -5.85 5.01
CA PRO A 92 19.62 -4.72 5.42
C PRO A 92 19.38 -4.72 6.94
N LEU A 93 19.02 -3.54 7.46
CA LEU A 93 18.69 -3.32 8.87
C LEU A 93 17.71 -4.40 9.36
N ALA A 94 17.93 -4.88 10.58
CA ALA A 94 17.15 -5.95 11.17
C ALA A 94 16.85 -5.74 12.66
N PHE A 95 15.81 -6.42 13.14
CA PHE A 95 15.40 -6.49 14.53
C PHE A 95 14.83 -7.89 14.84
N PHE A 96 14.53 -8.16 16.11
CA PHE A 96 14.31 -9.51 16.65
C PHE A 96 15.56 -10.40 16.57
N PRO A 97 16.64 -10.02 17.28
CA PRO A 97 17.89 -10.78 17.26
C PRO A 97 17.68 -12.19 17.79
N VAL A 98 18.43 -13.12 17.21
CA VAL A 98 18.51 -14.51 17.66
C VAL A 98 19.97 -14.85 17.93
N TYR A 99 20.22 -15.74 18.88
CA TYR A 99 21.54 -15.85 19.51
C TYR A 99 22.21 -17.22 19.28
N ASN A 100 21.49 -18.18 18.72
CA ASN A 100 22.04 -19.46 18.34
C ASN A 100 22.97 -19.28 17.13
N LYS A 101 24.26 -19.58 17.33
CA LYS A 101 25.31 -19.44 16.31
C LYS A 101 25.11 -20.32 15.07
N SER A 102 24.30 -21.37 15.18
CA SER A 102 23.96 -22.23 14.05
C SER A 102 22.85 -21.66 13.17
N SER A 103 22.15 -20.60 13.61
CA SER A 103 21.12 -19.94 12.82
C SER A 103 21.76 -19.26 11.60
N ALA A 104 21.16 -19.45 10.43
CA ALA A 104 21.63 -18.88 9.17
C ALA A 104 21.51 -17.34 9.13
N MET A 105 20.67 -16.78 9.99
CA MET A 105 20.53 -15.34 10.21
C MET A 105 20.65 -15.05 11.70
N ASN A 106 21.21 -13.88 12.04
CA ASN A 106 21.33 -13.39 13.41
C ASN A 106 20.06 -12.67 13.92
N PHE A 107 18.97 -12.74 13.17
CA PHE A 107 17.63 -12.32 13.57
C PHE A 107 16.57 -13.24 12.96
N ASP A 108 15.36 -13.16 13.48
CA ASP A 108 14.20 -13.84 12.93
C ASP A 108 13.52 -12.97 11.85
N ALA A 109 13.90 -13.20 10.60
CA ALA A 109 13.35 -12.48 9.45
C ALA A 109 11.83 -12.70 9.27
N PHE A 110 11.29 -13.85 9.70
CA PHE A 110 9.86 -14.12 9.62
C PHE A 110 9.09 -13.34 10.68
N ALA A 111 9.58 -13.30 11.93
CA ALA A 111 8.99 -12.47 12.97
C ALA A 111 9.05 -10.98 12.62
N ALA A 112 10.20 -10.50 12.12
CA ALA A 112 10.38 -9.11 11.73
C ALA A 112 9.43 -8.74 10.57
N SER A 113 9.33 -9.61 9.57
CA SER A 113 8.39 -9.41 8.45
C SER A 113 6.94 -9.37 8.92
N PHE A 114 6.54 -10.33 9.75
CA PHE A 114 5.18 -10.39 10.32
C PHE A 114 4.83 -9.10 11.05
N TYR A 115 5.73 -8.61 11.92
CA TYR A 115 5.52 -7.38 12.68
C TYR A 115 5.27 -6.17 11.78
N LEU A 116 6.04 -6.04 10.70
CA LEU A 116 5.89 -4.94 9.74
C LEU A 116 4.60 -5.04 8.93
N VAL A 117 4.32 -6.18 8.30
CA VAL A 117 3.19 -6.30 7.36
C VAL A 117 1.84 -6.33 8.06
N THR A 118 1.76 -6.88 9.27
CA THR A 118 0.53 -6.85 10.07
C THR A 118 0.27 -5.48 10.68
N ARG A 119 1.23 -4.55 10.58
CA ARG A 119 1.22 -3.27 11.29
C ARG A 119 1.02 -3.47 12.78
N TYR A 120 1.74 -4.43 13.37
CA TYR A 120 1.58 -4.84 14.77
C TYR A 120 1.61 -3.64 15.74
N GLU A 121 2.48 -2.66 15.49
CA GLU A 121 2.58 -1.41 16.27
C GLU A 121 1.28 -0.57 16.29
N GLU A 122 0.42 -0.70 15.28
CA GLU A 122 -0.85 0.02 15.17
C GLU A 122 -2.01 -0.65 15.93
N TYR A 123 -1.77 -1.83 16.52
CA TYR A 123 -2.69 -2.46 17.47
C TYR A 123 -2.36 -2.08 18.93
N LEU A 124 -1.17 -1.51 19.17
CA LEU A 124 -0.73 -1.04 20.48
C LEU A 124 -1.18 0.41 20.72
N PRO A 125 -1.11 0.93 21.96
CA PRO A 125 -1.37 2.34 22.21
C PRO A 125 -0.34 3.24 21.50
N PHE A 126 -0.83 4.24 20.74
CA PHE A 126 0.02 5.23 20.04
C PHE A 126 -0.63 6.62 20.01
N VAL A 127 0.17 7.63 19.69
CA VAL A 127 -0.29 9.02 19.54
C VAL A 127 -0.86 9.24 18.14
N ARG A 128 -2.17 9.47 18.08
CA ARG A 128 -2.89 9.80 16.85
C ARG A 128 -2.69 11.26 16.47
N ASP A 129 -2.70 11.55 15.17
CA ASP A 129 -2.80 12.93 14.68
C ASP A 129 -4.25 13.47 14.73
N GLU A 130 -4.45 14.69 14.23
CA GLU A 130 -5.75 15.38 14.22
C GLU A 130 -6.85 14.63 13.44
N TYR A 131 -6.47 13.75 12.50
CA TYR A 131 -7.39 12.92 11.71
C TYR A 131 -7.54 11.49 12.29
N GLY A 132 -6.89 11.21 13.43
CA GLY A 132 -6.93 9.91 14.09
C GLY A 132 -5.91 8.90 13.54
N ARG A 133 -4.96 9.31 12.71
CA ARG A 133 -4.04 8.41 11.98
C ARG A 133 -2.84 8.01 12.82
N PHE A 134 -2.29 6.85 12.52
CA PHE A 134 -0.94 6.47 12.94
C PHE A 134 0.09 7.33 12.19
N GLN A 135 0.97 8.00 12.93
CA GLN A 135 1.94 8.93 12.36
C GLN A 135 3.22 8.20 11.95
N ALA A 136 3.81 8.58 10.81
CA ALA A 136 5.10 8.02 10.39
C ALA A 136 6.16 8.15 11.49
N ARG A 137 6.22 9.28 12.19
CA ARG A 137 7.20 9.54 13.27
C ARG A 137 7.12 8.56 14.45
N GLU A 138 5.96 7.96 14.66
CA GLU A 138 5.77 6.96 15.71
C GLU A 138 6.23 5.56 15.27
N SER A 139 6.42 5.34 13.96
CA SER A 139 6.77 4.04 13.41
C SER A 139 8.21 3.64 13.73
N ILE A 140 8.42 2.34 13.89
CA ILE A 140 9.77 1.77 13.91
C ILE A 140 10.57 2.16 12.66
N ALA A 141 9.90 2.23 11.50
CA ALA A 141 10.53 2.59 10.22
C ALA A 141 11.09 4.01 10.21
N TRP A 142 10.39 4.98 10.82
CA TRP A 142 10.90 6.34 10.98
C TRP A 142 12.01 6.40 12.02
N LYS A 143 11.79 5.80 13.20
CA LYS A 143 12.74 5.83 14.31
C LYS A 143 14.11 5.28 13.94
N MET A 144 14.14 4.38 12.96
CA MET A 144 15.33 3.64 12.53
C MET A 144 15.74 3.93 11.09
N ASP A 145 15.19 4.99 10.49
CA ASP A 145 15.60 5.51 9.18
C ASP A 145 15.61 4.45 8.05
N PHE A 146 14.49 3.73 7.94
CA PHE A 146 14.27 2.76 6.86
C PHE A 146 12.95 2.93 6.12
N LEU A 147 12.26 4.07 6.27
CA LEU A 147 11.01 4.33 5.54
C LEU A 147 11.17 4.14 4.02
N ASP A 148 12.31 4.49 3.46
CA ASP A 148 12.61 4.35 2.03
C ASP A 148 13.03 2.94 1.62
N LYS A 149 13.06 1.96 2.54
CA LYS A 149 13.53 0.58 2.29
C LYS A 149 12.40 -0.42 2.52
N PRO A 150 12.05 -1.24 1.51
CA PRO A 150 11.09 -2.32 1.69
C PRO A 150 11.81 -3.54 2.32
N LEU A 151 12.14 -3.45 3.61
CA LEU A 151 12.95 -4.44 4.33
C LEU A 151 12.41 -5.88 4.18
N VAL A 152 11.09 -6.08 4.15
CA VAL A 152 10.48 -7.41 3.98
C VAL A 152 10.90 -8.04 2.65
N ASN A 153 10.89 -7.26 1.57
CA ASN A 153 11.37 -7.69 0.26
C ASN A 153 12.87 -8.00 0.29
N MET A 154 13.66 -7.15 0.93
CA MET A 154 15.12 -7.32 1.01
C MET A 154 15.49 -8.57 1.83
N TRP A 155 14.76 -8.86 2.92
CA TRP A 155 14.94 -10.08 3.69
C TRP A 155 14.51 -11.32 2.90
N ALA A 156 13.45 -11.24 2.08
CA ALA A 156 13.08 -12.34 1.20
C ALA A 156 14.21 -12.69 0.20
N GLU A 157 14.85 -11.70 -0.43
CA GLU A 157 16.01 -11.96 -1.31
C GLU A 157 17.15 -12.65 -0.57
N LYS A 158 17.46 -12.23 0.66
CA LYS A 158 18.46 -12.91 1.50
C LYS A 158 18.09 -14.34 1.83
N ILE A 159 16.83 -14.61 2.13
CA ILE A 159 16.34 -15.96 2.36
C ILE A 159 16.52 -16.80 1.09
N ALA A 160 16.22 -16.24 -0.08
CA ALA A 160 16.46 -16.93 -1.36
C ALA A 160 17.94 -17.23 -1.59
N GLU A 161 18.84 -16.30 -1.29
CA GLU A 161 20.30 -16.52 -1.36
C GLU A 161 20.71 -17.71 -0.47
N LEU A 162 20.28 -17.73 0.80
CA LEU A 162 20.57 -18.81 1.73
C LEU A 162 20.01 -20.17 1.29
N ILE A 163 18.81 -20.21 0.72
CA ILE A 163 18.24 -21.45 0.15
C ILE A 163 19.10 -21.91 -1.04
N LYS A 164 19.45 -21.00 -1.95
CA LYS A 164 20.24 -21.32 -3.14
C LYS A 164 21.66 -21.79 -2.80
N GLU A 165 22.26 -21.28 -1.73
CA GLU A 165 23.56 -21.76 -1.23
C GLU A 165 23.52 -23.24 -0.82
N LYS A 166 22.41 -23.69 -0.24
CA LYS A 166 22.20 -25.08 0.20
C LYS A 166 21.70 -25.98 -0.92
N TRP A 167 20.84 -25.45 -1.78
CA TRP A 167 20.26 -26.15 -2.94
C TRP A 167 20.56 -25.37 -4.23
N PRO A 168 21.74 -25.55 -4.86
CA PRO A 168 22.14 -24.78 -6.04
C PRO A 168 21.27 -24.98 -7.28
N SER A 169 20.52 -26.09 -7.36
CA SER A 169 19.53 -26.34 -8.42
C SER A 169 18.22 -25.60 -8.22
N TRP A 170 17.97 -25.06 -7.03
CA TRP A 170 16.78 -24.28 -6.73
C TRP A 170 16.95 -22.83 -7.21
N SER A 171 15.85 -22.25 -7.68
CA SER A 171 15.75 -20.83 -8.01
C SER A 171 14.35 -20.33 -7.69
N PRO A 172 14.20 -19.10 -7.17
CA PRO A 172 12.89 -18.52 -6.95
C PRO A 172 12.14 -18.38 -8.29
N GLY A 173 10.81 -18.39 -8.22
CA GLY A 173 9.98 -18.15 -9.38
C GLY A 173 10.18 -16.75 -9.96
N ARG A 174 9.80 -16.58 -11.23
CA ARG A 174 10.01 -15.30 -11.94
C ARG A 174 9.16 -14.19 -11.32
N LYS A 175 9.82 -13.12 -10.91
CA LYS A 175 9.21 -11.82 -10.56
C LYS A 175 9.27 -10.87 -11.74
N GLU A 176 8.29 -9.98 -11.83
CA GLU A 176 8.28 -8.89 -12.81
C GLU A 176 7.97 -7.59 -12.10
N TYR A 177 8.81 -6.58 -12.33
CA TYR A 177 8.55 -5.23 -11.86
C TYR A 177 7.20 -4.74 -12.39
N ARG A 178 6.41 -4.13 -11.50
CA ARG A 178 5.10 -3.58 -11.85
C ARG A 178 5.00 -2.13 -11.39
N PHE A 179 4.55 -1.25 -12.27
CA PHE A 179 4.19 0.12 -11.92
C PHE A 179 2.66 0.32 -11.95
N VAL A 180 2.08 0.81 -10.85
CA VAL A 180 0.65 1.09 -10.70
C VAL A 180 0.45 2.56 -10.29
N PRO A 181 0.23 3.47 -11.25
CA PRO A 181 -0.13 4.85 -10.94
C PRO A 181 -1.58 4.90 -10.43
N THR A 182 -1.80 5.67 -9.36
CA THR A 182 -3.13 5.86 -8.79
C THR A 182 -3.42 7.34 -8.57
N ILE A 183 -4.67 7.75 -8.79
CA ILE A 183 -5.11 9.15 -8.68
C ILE A 183 -6.36 9.25 -7.81
N ASP A 184 -6.30 10.11 -6.80
CA ASP A 184 -7.44 10.43 -5.94
C ASP A 184 -8.17 11.68 -6.45
N ILE A 185 -9.49 11.56 -6.57
CA ILE A 185 -10.39 12.67 -6.91
C ILE A 185 -11.18 13.06 -5.66
N ASN A 186 -10.59 13.95 -4.86
CA ASN A 186 -11.23 14.54 -3.67
C ASN A 186 -12.31 15.56 -4.07
N ALA A 187 -12.05 16.32 -5.12
CA ALA A 187 -12.99 17.24 -5.71
C ALA A 187 -12.86 17.22 -7.24
N ALA A 188 -13.92 16.81 -7.94
CA ALA A 188 -13.90 16.69 -9.39
C ALA A 188 -13.60 18.03 -10.10
N TRP A 189 -14.02 19.14 -9.50
CA TRP A 189 -13.74 20.50 -9.96
C TRP A 189 -13.47 21.41 -8.76
N LYS A 190 -12.55 22.37 -8.90
CA LYS A 190 -12.26 23.33 -7.83
C LYS A 190 -13.42 24.30 -7.62
N TYR A 191 -14.00 24.79 -8.72
CA TYR A 191 -15.03 25.83 -8.71
C TYR A 191 -16.29 25.46 -9.49
N LYS A 192 -16.16 24.82 -10.67
CA LYS A 192 -17.30 24.50 -11.51
C LYS A 192 -18.22 23.45 -10.85
N ARG A 193 -19.48 23.43 -11.30
CA ARG A 193 -20.48 22.37 -11.00
C ARG A 193 -20.84 22.17 -9.50
N LYS A 194 -20.44 23.08 -8.60
CA LYS A 194 -20.77 23.05 -7.17
C LYS A 194 -22.17 23.59 -6.82
N GLY A 195 -22.89 24.16 -7.79
CA GLY A 195 -24.24 24.74 -7.59
C GLY A 195 -24.21 26.17 -7.06
N PHE A 196 -25.24 26.96 -7.39
CA PHE A 196 -25.27 28.41 -7.18
C PHE A 196 -25.04 28.81 -5.71
N PHE A 197 -25.75 28.19 -4.76
CA PHE A 197 -25.64 28.53 -3.34
C PHE A 197 -24.23 28.35 -2.78
N ARG A 198 -23.51 27.27 -3.16
CA ARG A 198 -22.14 27.03 -2.70
C ARG A 198 -21.17 28.03 -3.30
N THR A 199 -21.34 28.35 -4.59
CA THR A 199 -20.52 29.36 -5.25
C THR A 199 -20.71 30.71 -4.57
N SER A 200 -21.94 31.11 -4.30
CA SER A 200 -22.25 32.39 -3.63
C SER A 200 -21.74 32.44 -2.19
N ALA A 201 -21.97 31.40 -1.38
CA ALA A 201 -21.46 31.31 -0.01
C ALA A 201 -19.94 31.34 0.04
N ALA A 202 -19.28 30.61 -0.85
CA ALA A 202 -17.83 30.58 -0.90
C ALA A 202 -17.26 31.93 -1.38
N VAL A 203 -17.94 32.67 -2.27
CA VAL A 203 -17.53 34.02 -2.68
C VAL A 203 -17.64 35.00 -1.52
N ALA A 204 -18.73 34.93 -0.75
CA ALA A 204 -18.90 35.73 0.46
C ALA A 204 -17.80 35.44 1.49
N ASP A 205 -17.51 34.17 1.75
CA ASP A 205 -16.42 33.75 2.65
C ASP A 205 -15.03 34.25 2.18
N THR A 206 -14.70 34.10 0.89
CA THR A 206 -13.40 34.57 0.37
C THR A 206 -13.25 36.08 0.39
N LEU A 207 -14.36 36.83 0.25
CA LEU A 207 -14.37 38.29 0.37
C LEU A 207 -14.18 38.72 1.83
N LEU A 208 -14.82 38.04 2.78
CA LEU A 208 -14.66 38.28 4.22
C LEU A 208 -13.24 37.94 4.71
N ASN A 209 -12.63 36.90 4.15
CA ASN A 209 -11.27 36.45 4.49
C ASN A 209 -10.16 37.17 3.69
N GLY A 210 -10.48 38.17 2.86
CA GLY A 210 -9.51 39.01 2.15
C GLY A 210 -8.72 38.32 1.02
N ASN A 211 -9.12 37.12 0.56
CA ASN A 211 -8.41 36.39 -0.49
C ASN A 211 -8.88 36.80 -1.90
N LEU A 212 -8.50 38.02 -2.31
CA LEU A 212 -8.93 38.61 -3.57
C LEU A 212 -8.45 37.81 -4.80
N LYS A 213 -7.24 37.22 -4.74
CA LYS A 213 -6.69 36.39 -5.82
C LYS A 213 -7.58 35.17 -6.11
N GLN A 214 -7.98 34.44 -5.07
CA GLN A 214 -8.84 33.27 -5.21
C GLN A 214 -10.25 33.65 -5.69
N THR A 215 -10.78 34.78 -5.22
CA THR A 215 -12.08 35.30 -5.67
C THR A 215 -12.08 35.61 -7.16
N ILE A 216 -11.04 36.31 -7.65
CA ILE A 216 -10.89 36.61 -9.08
C ILE A 216 -10.73 35.32 -9.90
N GLU A 217 -9.92 34.36 -9.44
CA GLU A 217 -9.77 33.07 -10.11
C GLU A 217 -11.13 32.36 -10.24
N ARG A 218 -11.89 32.28 -9.15
CA ARG A 218 -13.22 31.66 -9.14
C ARG A 218 -14.17 32.33 -10.13
N ILE A 219 -14.25 33.67 -10.14
CA ILE A 219 -15.12 34.40 -11.07
C ILE A 219 -14.73 34.09 -12.53
N LYS A 220 -13.43 34.14 -12.86
CA LYS A 220 -12.93 33.83 -14.21
C LYS A 220 -13.28 32.39 -14.62
N VAL A 221 -13.16 31.42 -13.71
CA VAL A 221 -13.48 30.01 -13.99
C VAL A 221 -14.99 29.78 -14.15
N VAL A 222 -15.80 30.35 -13.27
CA VAL A 222 -17.27 30.22 -13.33
C VAL A 222 -17.86 30.87 -14.58
N ASN A 223 -17.32 32.03 -14.99
CA ASN A 223 -17.71 32.71 -16.24
C ASN A 223 -17.02 32.13 -17.49
N ALA A 224 -16.37 30.96 -17.37
CA ALA A 224 -15.67 30.26 -18.45
C ALA A 224 -14.56 31.06 -19.16
N SER A 225 -14.06 32.14 -18.56
CA SER A 225 -12.91 32.90 -19.05
C SER A 225 -11.56 32.22 -18.74
N ARG A 226 -11.57 31.16 -17.91
CA ARG A 226 -10.42 30.30 -17.61
C ARG A 226 -10.90 28.85 -17.40
N PRO A 227 -10.13 27.81 -17.79
CA PRO A 227 -10.42 26.43 -17.39
C PRO A 227 -10.37 26.26 -15.87
N ASP A 228 -11.12 25.28 -15.35
CA ASP A 228 -11.05 24.94 -13.93
C ASP A 228 -9.71 24.23 -13.66
N PRO A 229 -8.96 24.63 -12.61
CA PRO A 229 -7.62 24.09 -12.41
C PRO A 229 -7.58 22.60 -12.05
N PHE A 230 -8.68 21.99 -11.62
CA PHE A 230 -8.74 20.53 -11.37
C PHE A 230 -9.23 19.75 -12.60
N ASP A 231 -9.67 20.45 -13.64
CA ASP A 231 -10.21 19.89 -14.88
C ASP A 231 -9.07 19.63 -15.86
N THR A 232 -8.22 18.66 -15.52
CA THR A 232 -7.05 18.24 -16.31
C THR A 232 -7.14 16.79 -16.79
N TYR A 233 -8.34 16.21 -16.79
CA TYR A 233 -8.57 14.80 -17.08
C TYR A 233 -8.14 14.42 -18.50
N GLU A 234 -8.34 15.28 -19.49
CA GLU A 234 -7.91 15.03 -20.87
C GLU A 234 -6.38 14.94 -20.97
N GLU A 235 -5.65 15.79 -20.26
CA GLU A 235 -4.19 15.74 -20.22
C GLU A 235 -3.71 14.48 -19.49
N GLN A 236 -4.33 14.14 -18.36
CA GLN A 236 -4.00 12.93 -17.61
C GLN A 236 -4.20 11.68 -18.47
N LEU A 237 -5.35 11.54 -19.15
CA LEU A 237 -5.64 10.42 -20.04
C LEU A 237 -4.69 10.38 -21.24
N SER A 238 -4.28 11.54 -21.75
CA SER A 238 -3.30 11.62 -22.84
C SER A 238 -1.94 11.08 -22.41
N ILE A 239 -1.46 11.48 -21.23
CA ILE A 239 -0.23 10.94 -20.62
C ILE A 239 -0.37 9.43 -20.41
N HIS A 240 -1.46 8.97 -19.81
CA HIS A 240 -1.66 7.54 -19.54
C HIS A 240 -1.67 6.71 -20.82
N LYS A 241 -2.28 7.23 -21.88
CA LYS A 241 -2.29 6.57 -23.19
C LYS A 241 -0.90 6.57 -23.85
N GLU A 242 -0.15 7.66 -23.75
CA GLU A 242 1.21 7.77 -24.31
C GLU A 242 2.15 6.69 -23.74
N TYR A 243 2.03 6.42 -22.44
CA TYR A 243 2.89 5.48 -21.71
C TYR A 243 2.24 4.10 -21.45
N ASP A 244 1.09 3.81 -22.06
CA ASP A 244 0.34 2.56 -21.90
C ASP A 244 0.08 2.19 -20.41
N LEU A 245 -0.33 3.18 -19.61
CA LEU A 245 -0.51 3.02 -18.17
C LEU A 245 -1.90 2.46 -17.82
N GLN A 246 -1.90 1.48 -16.92
CA GLN A 246 -3.13 1.00 -16.27
C GLN A 246 -3.42 1.78 -14.98
N THR A 247 -3.81 3.05 -15.13
CA THR A 247 -4.11 3.92 -13.98
C THR A 247 -5.38 3.51 -13.24
N ILE A 248 -5.37 3.66 -11.91
CA ILE A 248 -6.56 3.52 -11.05
C ILE A 248 -6.97 4.90 -10.53
N TYR A 249 -8.21 5.30 -10.78
CA TYR A 249 -8.81 6.49 -10.17
C TYR A 249 -9.65 6.09 -8.96
N PHE A 250 -9.41 6.70 -7.80
CA PHE A 250 -10.26 6.58 -6.63
C PHE A 250 -11.16 7.82 -6.52
N ILE A 251 -12.47 7.61 -6.57
CA ILE A 251 -13.44 8.71 -6.66
C ILE A 251 -14.12 8.93 -5.32
N LEU A 252 -14.03 10.14 -4.76
CA LEU A 252 -14.83 10.51 -3.58
C LEU A 252 -16.28 10.70 -4.02
N PHE A 253 -17.05 9.62 -3.97
CA PHE A 253 -18.44 9.54 -4.42
C PHE A 253 -19.42 9.45 -3.25
N ALA A 254 -19.32 10.45 -2.37
CA ALA A 254 -20.04 10.49 -1.10
C ALA A 254 -20.97 11.71 -1.00
N GLU A 255 -21.82 11.69 0.02
CA GLU A 255 -22.59 12.88 0.40
C GLU A 255 -21.65 13.97 0.93
N TYR A 256 -22.10 15.22 0.79
CA TYR A 256 -21.29 16.32 1.24
C TYR A 256 -21.21 16.40 2.76
N ASP A 257 -20.00 16.54 3.28
CA ASP A 257 -19.71 16.79 4.68
C ASP A 257 -18.56 17.83 4.83
N ASN A 258 -18.21 18.17 6.07
CA ASN A 258 -17.13 19.09 6.40
C ASN A 258 -15.77 18.63 5.87
N ASN A 259 -15.54 17.33 5.82
CA ASN A 259 -14.30 16.74 5.27
C ASN A 259 -14.49 16.27 3.83
N ASP A 260 -15.70 15.87 3.46
CA ASP A 260 -16.00 15.26 2.16
C ASP A 260 -16.69 16.27 1.23
N ARG A 261 -15.87 17.05 0.51
CA ARG A 261 -16.34 18.29 -0.15
C ARG A 261 -16.59 18.19 -1.64
N ASN A 262 -16.72 16.98 -2.18
CA ASN A 262 -16.96 16.79 -3.60
C ASN A 262 -18.37 17.29 -4.02
N ILE A 263 -18.61 17.28 -5.32
CA ILE A 263 -19.91 17.63 -5.88
C ILE A 263 -20.95 16.52 -5.63
N PRO A 264 -22.26 16.85 -5.63
CA PRO A 264 -23.30 15.86 -5.36
C PRO A 264 -23.26 14.65 -6.30
N VAL A 265 -23.49 13.46 -5.75
CA VAL A 265 -23.46 12.17 -6.47
C VAL A 265 -24.49 12.06 -7.61
N ASN A 266 -25.59 12.83 -7.55
CA ASN A 266 -26.61 12.88 -8.61
C ASN A 266 -26.29 13.88 -9.74
N ASN A 267 -25.14 14.56 -9.68
CA ASN A 267 -24.74 15.52 -10.70
C ASN A 267 -24.41 14.80 -12.01
N ARG A 268 -25.17 15.10 -13.08
CA ARG A 268 -25.00 14.48 -14.41
C ARG A 268 -23.59 14.63 -14.96
N HIS A 269 -22.93 15.76 -14.74
CA HIS A 269 -21.55 15.97 -15.21
C HIS A 269 -20.56 15.09 -14.44
N PHE A 270 -20.80 14.85 -13.15
CA PHE A 270 -19.94 13.95 -12.37
C PHE A 270 -20.05 12.52 -12.89
N ILE A 271 -21.29 12.06 -13.09
CA ILE A 271 -21.60 10.74 -13.64
C ILE A 271 -20.96 10.58 -15.01
N THR A 272 -21.07 11.58 -15.89
CA THR A 272 -20.41 11.56 -17.21
C THR A 272 -18.89 11.51 -17.10
N LEU A 273 -18.28 12.28 -16.20
CA LEU A 273 -16.83 12.24 -15.96
C LEU A 273 -16.39 10.85 -15.50
N ILE A 274 -17.06 10.28 -14.50
CA ILE A 274 -16.73 8.95 -13.96
C ILE A 274 -16.83 7.89 -15.05
N LYS A 275 -17.89 7.92 -15.87
CA LYS A 275 -18.06 6.99 -17.00
C LYS A 275 -16.97 7.17 -18.04
N GLY A 276 -16.64 8.41 -18.42
CA GLY A 276 -15.57 8.70 -19.36
C GLY A 276 -14.19 8.26 -18.88
N LEU A 277 -13.88 8.39 -17.58
CA LEU A 277 -12.66 7.82 -16.99
C LEU A 277 -12.69 6.29 -17.02
N ALA A 278 -13.84 5.67 -16.74
CA ALA A 278 -14.01 4.22 -16.72
C ALA A 278 -13.83 3.54 -18.09
N ASP A 279 -13.95 4.29 -19.19
CA ASP A 279 -13.70 3.79 -20.55
C ASP A 279 -12.20 3.52 -20.81
N TYR A 280 -11.31 4.15 -20.05
CA TYR A 280 -9.85 4.07 -20.26
C TYR A 280 -9.07 3.60 -19.02
N CYS A 281 -9.67 3.67 -17.84
CA CYS A 281 -9.00 3.42 -16.57
C CYS A 281 -9.81 2.53 -15.63
N ARG A 282 -9.15 2.00 -14.60
CA ARG A 282 -9.83 1.32 -13.49
C ARG A 282 -10.38 2.36 -12.52
N ILE A 283 -11.58 2.10 -11.99
CA ILE A 283 -12.23 2.99 -11.01
C ILE A 283 -12.40 2.24 -9.70
N GLY A 284 -11.84 2.81 -8.63
CA GLY A 284 -12.10 2.43 -7.25
C GLY A 284 -12.87 3.53 -6.51
N ILE A 285 -13.34 3.22 -5.32
CA ILE A 285 -14.00 4.20 -4.47
C ILE A 285 -13.00 4.88 -3.54
N HIS A 286 -13.06 6.21 -3.44
CA HIS A 286 -12.41 6.93 -2.36
C HIS A 286 -13.43 7.10 -1.22
N THR A 287 -13.40 6.20 -0.24
CA THR A 287 -14.42 6.18 0.82
C THR A 287 -14.34 7.44 1.67
N SER A 288 -15.49 7.99 2.04
CA SER A 288 -15.53 9.26 2.76
C SER A 288 -14.97 9.16 4.17
N TYR A 289 -14.49 10.28 4.71
CA TYR A 289 -14.11 10.35 6.13
C TYR A 289 -15.31 10.09 7.04
N ALA A 290 -16.51 10.49 6.62
CA ALA A 290 -17.75 10.20 7.34
C ALA A 290 -18.06 8.69 7.44
N SER A 291 -17.67 7.89 6.44
CA SER A 291 -17.91 6.44 6.40
C SER A 291 -17.08 5.65 7.42
N LEU A 292 -15.96 6.22 7.91
CA LEU A 292 -15.10 5.59 8.93
C LEU A 292 -15.86 5.16 10.19
N LYS A 293 -16.94 5.87 10.54
CA LYS A 293 -17.73 5.64 11.74
C LYS A 293 -19.14 5.12 11.45
N ALA A 294 -19.50 4.92 10.17
CA ALA A 294 -20.86 4.63 9.76
C ALA A 294 -20.89 3.65 8.59
N ASN A 295 -21.04 2.35 8.88
CA ASN A 295 -21.08 1.29 7.87
C ASN A 295 -22.21 1.50 6.86
N ASP A 296 -23.39 1.99 7.27
CA ASP A 296 -24.48 2.30 6.35
C ASP A 296 -24.08 3.34 5.28
N LYS A 297 -23.20 4.30 5.61
CA LYS A 297 -22.68 5.27 4.64
C LYS A 297 -21.70 4.60 3.67
N LEU A 298 -20.81 3.77 4.19
CA LEU A 298 -19.88 2.99 3.38
C LEU A 298 -20.65 2.15 2.35
N ASP A 299 -21.69 1.46 2.80
CA ASP A 299 -22.56 0.64 1.94
C ASP A 299 -23.21 1.45 0.81
N GLN A 300 -23.74 2.62 1.15
CA GLN A 300 -24.36 3.51 0.19
C GLN A 300 -23.35 4.06 -0.83
N GLU A 301 -22.15 4.43 -0.39
CA GLU A 301 -21.10 4.95 -1.26
C GLU A 301 -20.72 3.94 -2.35
N PHE A 302 -20.43 2.71 -1.96
CA PHE A 302 -20.13 1.62 -2.89
C PHE A 302 -21.31 1.30 -3.82
N ALA A 303 -22.53 1.18 -3.28
CA ALA A 303 -23.71 0.87 -4.07
C ALA A 303 -23.99 1.95 -5.13
N ARG A 304 -23.85 3.23 -4.75
CA ARG A 304 -24.06 4.37 -5.65
C ARG A 304 -23.01 4.42 -6.77
N LEU A 305 -21.74 4.20 -6.46
CA LEU A 305 -20.69 4.19 -7.48
C LEU A 305 -20.82 2.99 -8.41
N SER A 306 -21.14 1.82 -7.87
CA SER A 306 -21.39 0.60 -8.66
C SER A 306 -22.56 0.78 -9.62
N ALA A 307 -23.65 1.43 -9.16
CA ALA A 307 -24.79 1.77 -10.03
C ALA A 307 -24.43 2.74 -11.15
N VAL A 308 -23.52 3.69 -10.91
CA VAL A 308 -23.04 4.61 -11.97
C VAL A 308 -22.22 3.86 -13.02
N LEU A 309 -21.38 2.92 -12.59
CA LEU A 309 -20.48 2.17 -13.46
C LEU A 309 -21.14 0.94 -14.11
N ASN A 310 -22.31 0.53 -13.62
CA ASN A 310 -22.99 -0.71 -13.99
C ASN A 310 -22.09 -1.96 -13.85
N LYS A 311 -21.29 -1.98 -12.77
CA LYS A 311 -20.42 -3.09 -12.35
C LYS A 311 -20.10 -2.96 -10.87
N ASP A 312 -19.72 -4.05 -10.23
CA ASP A 312 -19.30 -4.03 -8.84
C ASP A 312 -17.96 -3.28 -8.68
N VAL A 313 -17.86 -2.50 -7.60
CA VAL A 313 -16.64 -1.81 -7.20
C VAL A 313 -16.02 -2.55 -6.03
N ASN A 314 -14.82 -3.11 -6.23
CA ASN A 314 -14.10 -3.92 -5.25
C ASN A 314 -12.71 -3.36 -4.87
N MET A 315 -12.39 -2.15 -5.33
CA MET A 315 -11.16 -1.43 -4.96
C MET A 315 -11.50 -0.20 -4.13
N THR A 316 -10.76 0.03 -3.07
CA THR A 316 -10.95 1.18 -2.18
C THR A 316 -9.65 1.91 -1.88
N ARG A 317 -9.80 3.20 -1.57
CA ARG A 317 -8.81 4.00 -0.87
C ARG A 317 -9.50 4.87 0.16
N GLN A 318 -9.02 4.89 1.39
CA GLN A 318 -9.61 5.64 2.47
C GLN A 318 -9.24 7.13 2.41
N HIS A 319 -10.22 8.02 2.55
CA HIS A 319 -9.97 9.46 2.61
C HIS A 319 -9.07 9.82 3.80
N PHE A 320 -8.10 10.70 3.54
CA PHE A 320 -6.98 11.04 4.43
C PHE A 320 -6.08 9.87 4.86
N HIS A 321 -6.23 8.66 4.28
CA HIS A 321 -5.47 7.46 4.61
C HIS A 321 -5.66 6.96 6.06
N VAL A 322 -6.86 7.17 6.61
CA VAL A 322 -7.18 6.84 8.01
C VAL A 322 -7.46 5.34 8.17
N LEU A 323 -6.38 4.60 8.39
CA LEU A 323 -6.45 3.18 8.73
C LEU A 323 -6.44 3.00 10.24
N ASN A 324 -7.62 2.80 10.82
CA ASN A 324 -7.77 2.40 12.22
C ASN A 324 -7.72 0.88 12.29
N MET A 325 -6.53 0.31 12.54
CA MET A 325 -6.37 -1.13 12.65
C MET A 325 -7.09 -1.67 13.91
N PRO A 326 -7.79 -2.81 13.83
CA PRO A 326 -8.21 -3.54 12.61
C PRO A 326 -9.55 -3.04 12.03
N VAL A 327 -10.25 -2.12 12.71
CA VAL A 327 -11.63 -1.69 12.42
C VAL A 327 -11.85 -1.31 10.95
N THR A 328 -10.98 -0.46 10.37
CA THR A 328 -11.16 -0.01 8.98
C THR A 328 -11.12 -1.19 8.00
N TYR A 329 -10.17 -2.11 8.17
CA TYR A 329 -10.04 -3.27 7.29
C TYR A 329 -11.12 -4.33 7.52
N ARG A 330 -11.57 -4.53 8.77
CA ARG A 330 -12.75 -5.37 9.03
C ARG A 330 -13.99 -4.85 8.31
N ASN A 331 -14.20 -3.53 8.30
CA ASN A 331 -15.34 -2.94 7.58
C ASN A 331 -15.25 -3.20 6.07
N PHE A 332 -14.05 -3.20 5.49
CA PHE A 332 -13.82 -3.53 4.09
C PHE A 332 -14.03 -5.04 3.82
N VAL A 333 -13.48 -5.92 4.66
CA VAL A 333 -13.64 -7.38 4.56
C VAL A 333 -15.12 -7.77 4.67
N ASN A 334 -15.87 -7.19 5.61
CA ASN A 334 -17.31 -7.47 5.78
C ASN A 334 -18.17 -7.02 4.58
N ARG A 335 -17.60 -6.22 3.68
CA ARG A 335 -18.23 -5.74 2.45
C ARG A 335 -17.67 -6.42 1.20
N ASP A 336 -16.89 -7.49 1.36
CA ASP A 336 -16.23 -8.21 0.28
C ASP A 336 -15.34 -7.31 -0.59
N VAL A 337 -14.74 -6.27 0.00
CA VAL A 337 -13.71 -5.48 -0.68
C VAL A 337 -12.49 -6.37 -0.88
N GLU A 338 -12.09 -6.53 -2.14
CA GLU A 338 -10.95 -7.37 -2.51
C GLU A 338 -9.62 -6.64 -2.42
N ASN A 339 -9.58 -5.33 -2.71
CA ASN A 339 -8.34 -4.60 -2.86
C ASN A 339 -8.37 -3.24 -2.14
N ASP A 340 -7.53 -3.06 -1.13
CA ASP A 340 -7.29 -1.76 -0.48
C ASP A 340 -5.97 -1.15 -0.96
N TYR A 341 -6.00 0.15 -1.28
CA TYR A 341 -4.84 0.93 -1.71
C TYR A 341 -4.51 2.08 -0.74
N SER A 342 -4.86 1.93 0.54
CA SER A 342 -4.75 2.97 1.57
C SER A 342 -3.46 2.88 2.38
N MET A 343 -2.75 1.73 2.34
CA MET A 343 -1.55 1.47 3.14
C MET A 343 -0.35 2.29 2.65
N GLY A 344 -0.24 3.50 3.17
CA GLY A 344 0.92 4.37 3.00
C GLY A 344 0.84 5.53 4.00
N TYR A 345 1.81 6.45 3.92
CA TYR A 345 1.77 7.69 4.70
C TYR A 345 1.15 8.82 3.88
N ALA A 346 0.41 9.70 4.53
CA ALA A 346 -0.37 10.73 3.83
C ALA A 346 0.49 11.81 3.15
N VAL A 347 1.67 12.12 3.70
CA VAL A 347 2.52 13.24 3.25
C VAL A 347 4.02 12.91 3.29
N ILE A 348 4.40 11.66 3.59
CA ILE A 348 5.81 11.24 3.72
C ILE A 348 6.03 10.07 2.75
N PRO A 349 7.04 10.11 1.88
CA PRO A 349 7.38 8.96 1.04
C PRO A 349 7.97 7.82 1.87
N GLY A 350 7.64 6.58 1.52
CA GLY A 350 8.16 5.38 2.15
C GLY A 350 7.16 4.24 2.30
N PHE A 351 7.66 3.07 2.65
CA PHE A 351 6.92 1.81 2.78
C PHE A 351 6.35 1.68 4.19
N ARG A 352 5.09 2.11 4.38
CA ARG A 352 4.43 2.04 5.70
C ARG A 352 4.43 0.63 6.29
N ALA A 353 4.23 -0.41 5.48
CA ALA A 353 4.26 -1.81 5.90
C ALA A 353 5.63 -2.48 5.72
N GLY A 354 6.69 -1.72 5.40
CA GLY A 354 8.04 -2.26 5.17
C GLY A 354 8.16 -3.17 3.94
N ILE A 355 7.17 -3.16 3.06
CA ILE A 355 7.03 -4.03 1.88
C ILE A 355 6.52 -3.20 0.70
N CYS A 356 7.00 -3.48 -0.51
CA CYS A 356 6.50 -2.85 -1.74
C CYS A 356 5.45 -3.69 -2.46
N ASP A 357 5.46 -5.01 -2.27
CA ASP A 357 4.52 -5.92 -2.91
C ASP A 357 3.20 -6.04 -2.16
N PRO A 358 2.10 -6.38 -2.88
CA PRO A 358 0.81 -6.63 -2.27
C PRO A 358 0.83 -7.85 -1.34
N PHE A 359 0.05 -7.79 -0.27
CA PHE A 359 -0.07 -8.86 0.71
C PHE A 359 -1.50 -8.96 1.23
N TYR A 360 -1.92 -10.14 1.71
CA TYR A 360 -3.25 -10.30 2.30
C TYR A 360 -3.32 -9.66 3.67
N PHE A 361 -4.44 -9.02 4.00
CA PHE A 361 -4.65 -8.52 5.35
C PHE A 361 -4.77 -9.68 6.33
N TYR A 362 -3.90 -9.70 7.34
CA TYR A 362 -3.99 -10.57 8.50
C TYR A 362 -4.64 -9.82 9.66
N ASP A 363 -5.81 -10.29 10.08
CA ASP A 363 -6.51 -9.76 11.23
C ASP A 363 -5.88 -10.31 12.51
N LEU A 364 -5.11 -9.46 13.21
CA LEU A 364 -4.28 -9.88 14.32
C LEU A 364 -5.10 -10.28 15.55
N ASP A 365 -6.24 -9.62 15.85
CA ASP A 365 -7.03 -10.04 17.02
C ASP A 365 -7.71 -11.40 16.79
N PHE A 366 -8.04 -11.73 15.54
CA PHE A 366 -8.71 -12.98 15.18
C PHE A 366 -7.75 -14.07 14.70
N GLU A 367 -6.46 -13.76 14.55
CA GLU A 367 -5.43 -14.69 14.07
C GLU A 367 -5.80 -15.36 12.74
N VAL A 368 -6.29 -14.55 11.79
CA VAL A 368 -6.81 -15.04 10.50
C VAL A 368 -6.32 -14.20 9.33
N GLU A 369 -5.83 -14.89 8.28
CA GLU A 369 -5.61 -14.29 6.97
C GLU A 369 -6.96 -14.09 6.27
N THR A 370 -7.22 -12.88 5.79
CA THR A 370 -8.44 -12.54 5.04
C THR A 370 -8.19 -12.58 3.53
N ASN A 371 -9.26 -12.59 2.73
CA ASN A 371 -9.15 -12.53 1.27
C ASN A 371 -8.90 -11.11 0.71
N MET A 372 -8.84 -10.08 1.57
CA MET A 372 -8.59 -8.72 1.13
C MET A 372 -7.09 -8.49 0.94
N MET A 373 -6.70 -8.05 -0.25
CA MET A 373 -5.34 -7.71 -0.61
C MET A 373 -5.06 -6.23 -0.32
N VAL A 374 -3.96 -5.97 0.40
CA VAL A 374 -3.44 -4.64 0.67
C VAL A 374 -2.37 -4.32 -0.37
N TRP A 375 -2.54 -3.20 -1.05
CA TRP A 375 -1.66 -2.67 -2.09
C TRP A 375 -0.94 -1.42 -1.57
N PRO A 376 0.23 -1.57 -0.92
CA PRO A 376 0.89 -0.45 -0.27
C PRO A 376 1.48 0.53 -1.29
N TYR A 377 1.30 1.83 -1.07
CA TYR A 377 1.94 2.87 -1.87
C TYR A 377 3.12 3.49 -1.13
N ALA A 378 4.14 3.89 -1.88
CA ALA A 378 5.38 4.42 -1.33
C ALA A 378 5.62 5.89 -1.67
N ILE A 379 4.97 6.41 -2.72
CA ILE A 379 5.14 7.79 -3.18
C ILE A 379 3.78 8.48 -3.14
N VAL A 380 3.76 9.70 -2.61
CA VAL A 380 2.58 10.57 -2.57
C VAL A 380 2.97 11.99 -2.99
N ASP A 381 2.20 12.58 -3.90
CA ASP A 381 2.40 13.94 -4.42
C ASP A 381 2.47 15.02 -3.33
N LYS A 382 1.68 14.89 -2.27
CA LYS A 382 1.67 15.84 -1.14
C LYS A 382 3.00 15.93 -0.39
N ALA A 383 3.90 14.95 -0.54
CA ALA A 383 5.25 15.07 -0.03
C ALA A 383 6.01 16.26 -0.65
N MET A 384 5.72 16.62 -1.91
CA MET A 384 6.42 17.73 -2.57
C MET A 384 6.13 19.09 -1.95
N GLU A 385 4.96 19.25 -1.28
CA GLU A 385 4.64 20.45 -0.50
C GLU A 385 5.54 20.59 0.75
N LEU A 386 6.14 19.49 1.21
CA LEU A 386 7.08 19.46 2.35
C LEU A 386 8.55 19.52 1.93
N GLY A 387 8.82 19.74 0.63
CA GLY A 387 10.18 19.88 0.10
C GLY A 387 10.85 18.57 -0.34
N TYR A 388 10.11 17.46 -0.36
CA TYR A 388 10.57 16.25 -1.06
C TYR A 388 10.52 16.46 -2.58
N ASP A 389 11.43 15.83 -3.32
CA ASP A 389 11.53 16.02 -4.78
C ASP A 389 11.72 14.70 -5.54
N LEU A 390 11.54 14.78 -6.86
CA LEU A 390 11.60 13.62 -7.75
C LEU A 390 12.98 12.93 -7.72
N GLU A 391 14.07 13.70 -7.79
CA GLU A 391 15.42 13.16 -7.97
C GLU A 391 16.03 12.64 -6.66
N ARG A 392 15.86 13.38 -5.56
CA ARG A 392 16.49 13.05 -4.27
C ARG A 392 15.66 12.10 -3.45
N THR A 393 14.34 12.07 -3.64
CA THR A 393 13.45 11.28 -2.79
C THR A 393 12.74 10.17 -3.56
N PHE A 394 12.05 10.50 -4.65
CA PHE A 394 11.21 9.50 -5.33
C PHE A 394 12.04 8.51 -6.15
N LYS A 395 13.05 8.99 -6.88
CA LYS A 395 13.91 8.16 -7.72
C LYS A 395 14.62 7.03 -6.96
N PRO A 396 15.26 7.26 -5.78
CA PRO A 396 15.81 6.16 -4.99
C PRO A 396 14.77 5.10 -4.60
N ILE A 397 13.55 5.51 -4.24
CA ILE A 397 12.45 4.57 -3.94
C ILE A 397 12.09 3.75 -5.20
N ILE A 398 11.95 4.41 -6.35
CA ILE A 398 11.67 3.75 -7.64
C ILE A 398 12.75 2.73 -7.98
N GLU A 399 14.03 3.12 -7.91
CA GLU A 399 15.18 2.29 -8.21
C GLU A 399 15.26 1.06 -7.30
N ARG A 400 14.96 1.22 -6.00
CA ARG A 400 14.88 0.09 -5.05
C ARG A 400 13.80 -0.91 -5.44
N VAL A 401 12.59 -0.43 -5.77
CA VAL A 401 11.50 -1.34 -6.16
C VAL A 401 11.82 -2.06 -7.47
N LYS A 402 12.44 -1.38 -8.44
CA LYS A 402 12.93 -1.99 -9.68
C LYS A 402 13.98 -3.06 -9.42
N ALA A 403 14.96 -2.78 -8.56
CA ALA A 403 16.01 -3.74 -8.20
C ALA A 403 15.45 -5.04 -7.59
N LEU A 404 14.31 -4.95 -6.90
CA LEU A 404 13.64 -6.08 -6.27
C LEU A 404 12.67 -6.82 -7.21
N ASN A 405 12.42 -6.28 -8.42
CA ASN A 405 11.31 -6.66 -9.30
C ASN A 405 9.96 -6.63 -8.56
N GLY A 406 9.75 -5.64 -7.70
CA GLY A 406 8.54 -5.50 -6.89
C GLY A 406 7.48 -4.62 -7.54
N THR A 407 6.43 -4.32 -6.78
CA THR A 407 5.32 -3.46 -7.20
C THR A 407 5.50 -2.02 -6.72
N LEU A 408 5.64 -1.06 -7.62
CA LEU A 408 5.66 0.37 -7.30
C LEU A 408 4.25 0.94 -7.45
N ILE A 409 3.70 1.46 -6.36
CA ILE A 409 2.42 2.17 -6.35
C ILE A 409 2.63 3.63 -5.94
N THR A 410 2.10 4.54 -6.74
CA THR A 410 2.22 5.99 -6.52
C THR A 410 0.84 6.61 -6.39
N LEU A 411 0.68 7.52 -5.44
CA LEU A 411 -0.54 8.28 -5.21
C LEU A 411 -0.35 9.74 -5.67
N TRP A 412 -1.25 10.18 -6.54
CA TRP A 412 -1.40 11.59 -6.91
C TRP A 412 -2.81 12.06 -6.63
N ASN A 413 -2.98 13.34 -6.32
CA ASN A 413 -4.30 13.95 -6.21
C ASN A 413 -4.56 14.78 -7.46
N ASN A 414 -5.78 14.73 -8.01
CA ASN A 414 -6.15 15.56 -9.16
C ASN A 414 -5.93 17.07 -8.88
N GLU A 415 -6.02 17.47 -7.61
CA GLU A 415 -5.75 18.82 -7.15
C GLU A 415 -4.30 19.26 -7.35
N SER A 416 -3.35 18.33 -7.37
CA SER A 416 -1.94 18.58 -7.63
C SER A 416 -1.61 18.47 -9.12
N LEU A 417 -2.41 17.76 -9.91
CA LEU A 417 -2.22 17.58 -11.36
C LEU A 417 -2.67 18.82 -12.16
N LYS A 418 -2.13 19.99 -11.82
CA LYS A 418 -2.42 21.26 -12.48
C LYS A 418 -1.40 21.53 -13.60
N LYS A 419 -1.80 22.40 -14.54
CA LYS A 419 -0.93 22.95 -15.60
C LYS A 419 -0.02 24.10 -15.13
N ASP A 420 -0.20 24.58 -13.90
CA ASP A 420 0.49 25.76 -13.37
C ASP A 420 1.89 25.40 -12.89
N LEU A 421 2.92 25.96 -13.53
CA LEU A 421 4.34 25.74 -13.21
C LEU A 421 4.76 26.27 -11.82
N SER A 422 3.92 27.07 -11.15
CA SER A 422 4.20 27.60 -9.82
C SER A 422 3.75 26.68 -8.67
N ALA A 423 3.08 25.56 -8.97
CA ALA A 423 2.70 24.57 -7.97
C ALA A 423 3.92 23.74 -7.53
N SER A 424 3.89 23.27 -6.28
CA SER A 424 4.90 22.35 -5.74
C SER A 424 4.88 20.97 -6.39
N ALA A 425 3.75 20.60 -7.02
CA ALA A 425 3.58 19.42 -7.84
C ALA A 425 2.63 19.78 -9.00
N GLY A 426 2.89 19.24 -10.20
CA GLY A 426 2.09 19.49 -11.41
C GLY A 426 2.10 18.32 -12.39
N LEU A 427 1.44 18.51 -13.54
CA LEU A 427 1.41 17.50 -14.61
C LEU A 427 2.81 17.14 -15.13
N ASN A 428 3.72 18.12 -15.21
CA ASN A 428 5.10 17.88 -15.66
C ASN A 428 5.87 16.98 -14.67
N ASP A 429 5.68 17.20 -13.37
CA ASP A 429 6.32 16.38 -12.33
C ASP A 429 5.75 14.96 -12.34
N TYR A 430 4.44 14.84 -12.54
CA TYR A 430 3.77 13.55 -12.68
C TYR A 430 4.31 12.76 -13.89
N GLU A 431 4.42 13.41 -15.05
CA GLU A 431 4.96 12.79 -16.25
C GLU A 431 6.46 12.44 -16.10
N ALA A 432 7.25 13.32 -15.49
CA ALA A 432 8.65 13.06 -15.19
C ALA A 432 8.81 11.84 -14.26
N MET A 433 7.97 11.74 -13.21
CA MET A 433 7.94 10.57 -12.33
C MET A 433 7.56 9.30 -13.10
N ILE A 434 6.54 9.34 -13.96
CA ILE A 434 6.16 8.20 -14.82
C ILE A 434 7.36 7.73 -15.65
N ARG A 435 8.09 8.65 -16.30
CA ARG A 435 9.27 8.31 -17.11
C ARG A 435 10.35 7.62 -16.28
N MET A 436 10.52 8.00 -15.00
CA MET A 436 11.44 7.32 -14.07
C MET A 436 10.92 5.94 -13.66
N ALA A 437 9.61 5.79 -13.48
CA ALA A 437 8.94 4.60 -12.97
C ALA A 437 8.78 3.50 -14.02
N LEU A 438 8.63 3.82 -15.31
CA LEU A 438 8.47 2.81 -16.37
C LEU A 438 9.65 1.82 -16.40
N PRO A 439 9.41 0.51 -16.67
CA PRO A 439 10.40 -0.56 -16.60
C PRO A 439 11.74 -0.27 -17.30
#